data_AF-A0A2S3SAY3-F1
#
_entry.id   AF-A0A2S3SAY3-F1
#
_cell.length_a   1.000
_cell.length_b   1.000
_cell.length_c   1.000
_cell.angle_alpha   90.00
_cell.angle_beta   90.00
_cell.angle_gamma   90.00
#
_symmetry.space_group_name_H-M   'P 1'
#
loop_
_entity.id
_entity.type
_entity.pdbx_description
1 polymer ?
#
loop_
_entity_poly.entity_id
_entity_poly.type
_entity_poly.pdbx_seq_one_letter_code
_entity_poly.pdbx_strand_id
1 'polypeptide(L)'
;MPIHLRRPSTRRMVLIVALALLIVLKVNLYSSQPVVHWGQVSETAIGYDDEFTQPHTLVNVILQNGDTLQMEVPRKGQVLVGDRVEIVEHPRWLRKPLLTFRVHLDEA
;
A
#
# COMPACT_ATOMS: atom_id res chain seq x y z
N MET A 1 -4.91 39.24 40.88
CA MET A 1 -5.79 39.56 39.73
C MET A 1 -6.43 38.27 39.25
N PRO A 2 -7.77 38.11 39.25
CA PRO A 2 -8.39 36.92 38.67
C PRO A 2 -8.43 37.04 37.14
N ILE A 3 -7.92 36.02 36.45
CA ILE A 3 -7.99 35.89 34.99
C ILE A 3 -9.41 35.45 34.65
N HIS A 4 -10.21 36.34 34.06
CA HIS A 4 -11.50 35.98 33.49
C HIS A 4 -11.27 35.10 32.25
N LEU A 5 -11.43 33.79 32.41
CA LEU A 5 -11.57 32.85 31.29
C LEU A 5 -12.86 33.19 30.54
N ARG A 6 -12.70 33.95 29.45
CA ARG A 6 -13.77 34.37 28.54
C ARG A 6 -14.48 33.11 28.04
N ARG A 7 -15.76 32.91 28.42
CA ARG A 7 -16.57 31.78 27.94
C ARG A 7 -16.48 31.73 26.41
N PRO A 8 -15.99 30.63 25.81
CA PRO A 8 -15.99 30.48 24.36
C PRO A 8 -17.44 30.50 23.89
N SER A 9 -17.75 31.34 22.91
CA SER A 9 -19.08 31.35 22.31
C SER A 9 -19.35 30.02 21.62
N THR A 10 -20.60 29.56 21.63
CA THR A 10 -21.03 28.30 21.00
C THR A 10 -20.57 28.21 19.54
N ARG A 11 -20.52 29.36 18.83
CA ARG A 11 -19.99 29.48 17.47
C ARG A 11 -18.50 29.09 17.34
N ARG A 12 -17.66 29.46 18.31
CA ARG A 12 -16.23 29.08 18.32
C ARG A 12 -16.03 27.61 18.63
N MET A 13 -16.83 27.04 19.53
CA MET A 13 -16.79 25.59 19.82
C MET A 13 -17.22 24.77 18.59
N VAL A 14 -18.29 25.16 17.91
CA VAL A 14 -18.75 24.48 16.69
C VAL A 14 -17.67 24.50 15.60
N LEU A 15 -16.99 25.63 15.40
CA LEU A 15 -15.89 25.73 14.44
C LEU A 15 -14.71 24.80 14.76
N ILE A 16 -14.31 24.71 16.03
CA ILE A 16 -13.22 23.83 16.46
C ILE A 16 -13.60 22.35 16.24
N VAL A 17 -14.82 21.98 16.60
CA VAL A 17 -15.33 20.60 16.43
C VAL A 17 -15.42 20.24 14.94
N ALA A 18 -15.95 21.13 14.10
CA ALA A 18 -16.03 20.91 12.66
C ALA A 18 -14.64 20.79 12.02
N LEU A 19 -13.68 21.64 12.43
CA LEU A 19 -12.31 21.55 11.96
C LEU A 19 -11.63 20.25 12.38
N ALA A 20 -11.80 19.84 13.64
CA ALA A 20 -11.28 18.56 14.12
C ALA A 20 -11.87 17.38 13.36
N LEU A 21 -13.18 17.41 13.07
CA LEU A 21 -13.85 16.39 12.28
C LEU A 21 -13.30 16.30 10.85
N LEU A 22 -13.05 17.44 10.21
CA LEU A 22 -12.45 17.50 8.87
C LEU A 22 -11.02 16.95 8.86
N ILE A 23 -10.22 17.21 9.89
CA ILE A 23 -8.87 16.66 10.03
C ILE A 23 -8.93 15.14 10.18
N VAL A 24 -9.78 14.63 11.08
CA VAL A 24 -9.97 13.18 11.28
C VAL A 24 -10.45 12.51 9.99
N LEU A 25 -11.44 13.10 9.31
CA LEU A 25 -11.95 12.59 8.04
C LEU A 25 -10.86 12.55 6.97
N LYS A 26 -10.06 13.61 6.85
CA LYS A 26 -8.94 13.68 5.91
C LYS A 26 -7.91 12.58 6.20
N VAL A 27 -7.50 12.41 7.45
CA VAL A 27 -6.52 11.38 7.84
C VAL A 27 -7.05 9.97 7.53
N ASN A 28 -8.32 9.71 7.83
CA ASN A 28 -8.95 8.42 7.55
C ASN A 28 -9.03 8.13 6.04
N LEU A 29 -9.33 9.14 5.24
CA LEU A 29 -9.34 9.04 3.78
C LEU A 29 -7.94 8.83 3.18
N TYR A 30 -6.90 9.48 3.73
CA TYR A 30 -5.51 9.28 3.28
C TYR A 30 -5.00 7.87 3.62
N SER A 31 -5.35 7.34 4.80
CA SER A 31 -5.01 5.97 5.19
C SER A 31 -5.76 4.88 4.39
N SER A 32 -6.69 5.29 3.54
CA SER A 32 -7.59 4.42 2.77
C SER A 32 -7.18 4.32 1.30
N GLN A 33 -6.13 5.01 0.86
CA GLN A 33 -5.66 4.96 -0.52
C GLN A 33 -4.67 3.80 -0.70
N PRO A 34 -4.73 3.07 -1.82
CA PRO A 34 -3.71 2.09 -2.14
C PRO A 34 -2.37 2.80 -2.37
N VAL A 35 -1.30 2.23 -1.81
CA VAL A 35 0.06 2.72 -2.03
C VAL A 35 0.66 1.95 -3.19
N VAL A 36 1.24 2.67 -4.15
CA VAL A 36 1.85 2.09 -5.34
C VAL A 36 3.37 2.18 -5.22
N HIS A 37 4.02 1.03 -5.27
CA HIS A 37 5.47 0.89 -5.28
C HIS A 37 5.91 0.40 -6.66
N TRP A 38 6.88 1.08 -7.25
CA TRP A 38 7.51 0.64 -8.49
C TRP A 38 8.82 -0.07 -8.16
N GLY A 39 9.09 -1.14 -8.89
CA GLY A 39 10.34 -1.88 -8.77
C GLY A 39 10.72 -2.62 -10.04
N GLN A 40 11.85 -3.28 -9.97
CA GLN A 40 12.37 -4.14 -11.03
C GLN A 40 12.61 -5.54 -10.47
N VAL A 41 12.25 -6.55 -11.24
CA VAL A 41 12.48 -7.95 -10.88
C VAL A 41 13.97 -8.23 -10.93
N SER A 42 14.54 -8.63 -9.79
CA SER A 42 15.96 -8.99 -9.67
C SER A 42 16.19 -10.49 -9.81
N GLU A 43 15.27 -11.30 -9.28
CA GLU A 43 15.46 -12.74 -9.22
C GLU A 43 14.10 -13.44 -9.20
N THR A 44 14.04 -14.61 -9.83
CA THR A 44 12.87 -15.49 -9.83
C THR A 44 13.29 -16.87 -9.35
N ALA A 45 12.64 -17.37 -8.30
CA ALA A 45 12.84 -18.70 -7.77
C ALA A 45 11.53 -19.48 -7.83
N ILE A 46 11.61 -20.80 -8.02
CA ILE A 46 10.45 -21.68 -7.89
C ILE A 46 10.47 -22.24 -6.47
N GLY A 47 9.49 -21.80 -5.68
CA GLY A 47 9.26 -22.33 -4.34
C GLY A 47 8.37 -23.56 -4.39
N TYR A 48 8.62 -24.47 -3.46
CA TYR A 48 7.75 -25.59 -3.14
C TYR A 48 7.39 -25.40 -1.68
N ASP A 49 6.10 -25.23 -1.38
CA ASP A 49 5.66 -25.18 0.01
C ASP A 49 5.33 -26.61 0.44
N ASP A 50 5.68 -26.98 1.66
CA ASP A 50 5.36 -28.30 2.21
C ASP A 50 3.82 -28.46 2.41
N GLU A 51 3.09 -27.34 2.46
CA GLU A 51 1.62 -27.31 2.60
C GLU A 51 0.85 -27.26 1.26
N PHE A 52 1.49 -26.85 0.16
CA PHE A 52 0.85 -26.68 -1.15
C PHE A 52 1.47 -27.62 -2.18
N THR A 53 0.72 -28.62 -2.64
CA THR A 53 1.13 -29.58 -3.68
C THR A 53 1.41 -28.96 -5.07
N GLN A 54 1.38 -27.63 -5.21
CA GLN A 54 1.59 -26.92 -6.46
C GLN A 54 2.78 -25.97 -6.35
N PRO A 55 3.71 -25.99 -7.32
CA PRO A 55 4.86 -25.08 -7.29
C PRO A 55 4.40 -23.65 -7.56
N HIS A 56 4.91 -22.73 -6.76
CA HIS A 56 4.66 -21.30 -6.85
C HIS A 56 5.95 -20.58 -7.24
N THR A 57 5.81 -19.43 -7.90
CA THR A 57 6.97 -18.64 -8.34
C THR A 57 7.16 -17.50 -7.37
N LEU A 58 8.29 -17.50 -6.67
CA LEU A 58 8.75 -16.39 -5.84
C LEU A 58 9.57 -15.44 -6.69
N VAL A 59 9.33 -14.16 -6.52
CA VAL A 59 10.01 -13.10 -7.25
C VAL A 59 10.54 -12.10 -6.25
N ASN A 60 11.84 -11.80 -6.36
CA ASN A 60 12.48 -10.71 -5.62
C ASN A 60 12.43 -9.45 -6.49
N VAL A 61 11.84 -8.39 -5.95
CA VAL A 61 11.69 -7.10 -6.61
C VAL A 61 12.52 -6.07 -5.85
N ILE A 62 13.44 -5.40 -6.54
CA ILE A 62 14.14 -4.24 -6.01
C ILE A 62 13.24 -3.02 -6.25
N LEU A 63 12.73 -2.45 -5.17
CA LEU A 63 11.91 -1.25 -5.18
C LEU A 63 12.78 -0.01 -5.47
N GLN A 64 12.15 1.06 -5.93
CA GLN A 64 12.85 2.33 -6.20
C GLN A 64 13.56 2.95 -4.98
N ASN A 65 13.12 2.62 -3.77
CA ASN A 65 13.75 3.06 -2.53
C ASN A 65 14.99 2.22 -2.14
N GLY A 66 15.31 1.17 -2.91
CA GLY A 66 16.43 0.26 -2.67
C GLY A 66 16.09 -0.96 -1.82
N ASP A 67 14.86 -1.05 -1.31
CA ASP A 67 14.41 -2.23 -0.55
C ASP A 67 14.14 -3.40 -1.49
N THR A 68 14.38 -4.62 -1.00
CA THR A 68 14.03 -5.85 -1.71
C THR A 68 12.76 -6.44 -1.12
N LEU A 69 11.75 -6.64 -1.98
CA LEU A 69 10.50 -7.29 -1.62
C LEU A 69 10.41 -8.66 -2.29
N GLN A 70 10.24 -9.72 -1.50
CA GLN A 70 9.93 -11.05 -2.01
C GLN A 70 8.42 -11.25 -2.09
N MET A 71 7.94 -11.79 -3.20
CA MET A 71 6.51 -11.97 -3.43
C MET A 71 6.21 -13.18 -4.29
N GLU A 72 5.10 -13.83 -3.97
CA GLU A 72 4.56 -14.94 -4.76
C GLU A 72 3.76 -14.40 -5.95
N VAL A 73 4.06 -14.88 -7.14
CA VAL A 73 3.35 -14.53 -8.36
C VAL A 73 2.57 -15.75 -8.86
N PRO A 74 1.24 -15.62 -9.09
CA PRO A 74 0.46 -16.70 -9.65
C PRO A 74 0.95 -17.04 -11.06
N ARG A 75 1.05 -18.34 -11.36
CA ARG A 75 1.54 -18.98 -12.62
C ARG A 75 1.10 -18.37 -13.95
N LYS A 76 0.13 -17.44 -13.98
CA LYS A 76 -0.47 -16.88 -15.20
C LYS A 76 0.38 -15.83 -15.92
N GLY A 77 1.49 -15.35 -15.34
CA GLY A 77 2.41 -14.45 -16.01
C GLY A 77 3.85 -15.00 -15.96
N GLN A 78 4.50 -15.11 -17.11
CA GLN A 78 5.96 -15.24 -17.14
C GLN A 78 6.53 -13.89 -16.72
N VAL A 79 7.03 -13.82 -15.49
CA VAL A 79 7.79 -12.69 -14.99
C VAL A 79 9.26 -12.99 -15.24
N LEU A 80 9.95 -12.08 -15.91
CA LEU A 80 11.37 -12.21 -16.22
C LEU A 80 12.20 -11.28 -15.34
N VAL A 81 13.46 -11.69 -15.10
CA VAL A 81 14.45 -10.81 -14.48
C VAL A 81 14.66 -9.60 -15.37
N GLY A 82 14.57 -8.41 -14.78
CA GLY A 82 14.61 -7.13 -15.47
C GLY A 82 13.25 -6.51 -15.74
N ASP A 83 12.14 -7.26 -15.61
CA ASP A 83 10.80 -6.71 -15.83
C ASP A 83 10.49 -5.60 -14.83
N ARG A 84 9.84 -4.54 -15.32
CA ARG A 84 9.35 -3.47 -14.49
C ARG A 84 7.99 -3.83 -13.93
N VAL A 85 7.84 -3.68 -12.62
CA VAL A 85 6.64 -4.13 -11.92
C VAL A 85 6.07 -3.02 -11.05
N GLU A 86 4.75 -3.04 -10.97
CA GLU A 86 3.95 -2.20 -10.10
C GLU A 86 3.38 -3.09 -8.99
N ILE A 87 3.66 -2.72 -7.75
CA ILE A 87 3.19 -3.39 -6.55
C ILE A 87 2.22 -2.45 -5.86
N VAL A 88 0.97 -2.88 -5.72
CA VAL A 88 -0.08 -2.09 -5.09
C VAL A 88 -0.38 -2.69 -3.73
N GLU A 89 -0.03 -1.96 -2.67
CA GLU A 89 -0.42 -2.27 -1.30
C GLU A 89 -1.83 -1.75 -1.05
N HIS A 90 -2.76 -2.67 -0.78
CA HIS A 90 -4.14 -2.36 -0.48
C HIS A 90 -4.35 -2.20 1.03
N PRO A 91 -5.20 -1.25 1.46
CA PRO A 91 -5.62 -1.16 2.84
C PRO A 91 -6.21 -2.48 3.36
N ARG A 92 -5.85 -2.86 4.59
CA ARG A 92 -6.26 -4.13 5.23
C ARG A 92 -7.77 -4.36 5.31
N TRP A 93 -8.58 -3.30 5.20
CA TRP A 93 -10.04 -3.37 5.26
C TRP A 93 -10.70 -3.67 3.90
N LEU A 94 -9.95 -3.63 2.79
CA LEU A 94 -10.44 -4.07 1.49
C LEU A 94 -10.44 -5.60 1.40
N ARG A 95 -11.49 -6.17 0.83
CA ARG A 95 -11.56 -7.60 0.44
C ARG A 95 -10.71 -7.87 -0.82
N LYS A 96 -9.46 -7.42 -0.81
CA LYS A 96 -8.46 -7.66 -1.86
C LYS A 96 -7.21 -8.26 -1.20
N PRO A 97 -6.37 -8.99 -1.95
CA PRO A 97 -5.05 -9.36 -1.47
C PRO A 97 -4.30 -8.12 -0.96
N LEU A 98 -3.56 -8.24 0.14
CA LEU A 98 -2.85 -7.11 0.76
C LEU A 98 -1.88 -6.45 -0.23
N LEU A 99 -1.25 -7.26 -1.09
CA LEU A 99 -0.38 -6.82 -2.16
C LEU A 99 -0.93 -7.36 -3.48
N THR A 100 -1.03 -6.50 -4.49
CA THR A 100 -1.26 -6.95 -5.87
C THR A 100 -0.08 -6.58 -6.74
N PHE A 101 0.19 -7.44 -7.72
CA PHE A 101 1.37 -7.38 -8.57
C PHE A 101 0.92 -7.21 -10.03
N ARG A 102 1.53 -6.26 -10.73
CA ARG A 102 1.32 -6.01 -12.16
C ARG A 102 2.65 -5.87 -12.87
N VAL A 103 2.85 -6.70 -13.89
CA VAL A 103 3.99 -6.58 -14.79
C VAL A 103 3.65 -5.56 -15.87
N HIS A 104 4.53 -4.60 -16.08
CA HIS A 104 4.48 -3.70 -17.22
C HIS A 104 5.48 -4.22 -18.24
N LEU A 105 4.98 -4.93 -19.25
CA LEU A 105 5.76 -5.26 -20.44
C LEU A 105 5.79 -3.97 -21.25
N ASP A 106 6.96 -3.33 -21.35
CA ASP A 106 7.13 -2.20 -22.26
C ASP A 106 6.72 -2.71 -23.67
N GLU A 107 5.63 -2.17 -24.22
CA GLU A 107 5.29 -2.35 -25.63
C GLU A 107 6.45 -1.76 -26.44
N ALA A 108 7.22 -2.64 -27.06
CA ALA A 108 8.30 -2.30 -27.98
C ALA A 108 7.76 -1.74 -29.32
#